data_AF-A0A0C3HL30-F1
#
_entry.id   AF-A0A0C3HL30-F1
#
_cell.length_a   1.000
_cell.length_b   1.000
_cell.length_c   1.000
_cell.angle_alpha   90.00
_cell.angle_beta   90.00
_cell.angle_gamma   90.00
#
_symmetry.space_group_name_H-M   'P 1'
#
loop_
_entity.id
_entity.type
_entity.pdbx_description
1 polymer ?
#
loop_
_entity_poly.entity_id
_entity_poly.type
_entity_poly.pdbx_seq_one_letter_code
_entity_poly.pdbx_strand_id
1 'polypeptide(L)'
;MARHCAMVVDVFTALSYIVKEMDKDGIDVYFTISEAHQKKVKKTSKLHSKVHHHVQHGHSTTDINIRLTRILEEYKSNLETPRWYQARPKPLSLYILTDGMWEKDCTAVGPIENAVRKLEDLRKDDSQIGIQFISFGADSGGLKRLKYLDDELNLGRDIVDTEPCDGNVYKMLLGPISKSYDNHT
;
A
#
# COMPACT_ATOMS: atom_id res chain seq x y z
N MET A 1 3.06 -14.15 -7.86
CA MET A 1 2.90 -12.90 -8.63
C MET A 1 3.27 -13.02 -10.10
N ALA A 2 4.33 -13.78 -10.46
CA ALA A 2 4.82 -13.92 -11.84
C ALA A 2 3.76 -14.39 -12.88
N ARG A 3 2.74 -15.15 -12.46
CA ARG A 3 1.63 -15.58 -13.34
C ARG A 3 0.62 -14.48 -13.66
N HIS A 4 0.66 -13.36 -12.93
CA HIS A 4 -0.27 -12.24 -13.05
C HIS A 4 0.42 -10.96 -13.51
N CYS A 5 1.64 -11.05 -14.06
CA CYS A 5 2.47 -9.89 -14.44
C CYS A 5 1.74 -8.85 -15.30
N ALA A 6 1.01 -9.30 -16.31
CA ALA A 6 0.26 -8.41 -17.21
C ALA A 6 -0.81 -7.62 -16.41
N MET A 7 -1.63 -8.32 -15.63
CA MET A 7 -2.67 -7.70 -14.80
C MET A 7 -2.09 -6.71 -13.79
N VAL A 8 -0.95 -7.04 -13.17
CA VAL A 8 -0.27 -6.14 -12.22
C VAL A 8 0.13 -4.83 -12.91
N VAL A 9 0.70 -4.93 -14.12
CA VAL A 9 1.09 -3.73 -14.90
C VAL A 9 -0.13 -2.93 -15.32
N ASP A 10 -1.21 -3.58 -15.76
CA ASP A 10 -2.43 -2.90 -16.21
C ASP A 10 -3.12 -2.16 -15.07
N VAL A 11 -3.34 -2.83 -13.94
CA VAL A 11 -3.95 -2.23 -12.73
C VAL A 11 -3.08 -1.12 -12.18
N PHE A 12 -1.77 -1.33 -12.06
CA PHE A 12 -0.83 -0.27 -11.64
C PHE A 12 -0.93 0.96 -12.57
N THR A 13 -1.00 0.72 -13.87
CA THR A 13 -1.07 1.79 -14.87
C THR A 13 -2.38 2.55 -14.74
N ALA A 14 -3.52 1.87 -14.69
CA ALA A 14 -4.82 2.49 -14.50
C ALA A 14 -4.87 3.35 -13.24
N LEU A 15 -4.48 2.80 -12.09
CA LEU A 15 -4.47 3.51 -10.81
C LEU A 15 -3.52 4.71 -10.85
N SER A 16 -2.30 4.54 -11.38
CA SER A 16 -1.33 5.63 -11.48
C SER A 16 -1.79 6.78 -12.39
N TYR A 17 -2.59 6.50 -13.43
CA TYR A 17 -3.22 7.53 -14.26
C TYR A 17 -4.28 8.34 -13.51
N ILE A 18 -5.00 7.71 -12.57
CA ILE A 18 -6.02 8.38 -11.76
C ILE A 18 -5.34 9.22 -10.66
N VAL A 19 -4.40 8.63 -9.91
CA VAL A 19 -3.80 9.31 -8.75
C VAL A 19 -2.77 10.38 -9.11
N LYS A 20 -2.16 10.36 -10.31
CA LYS A 20 -1.18 11.39 -10.71
C LYS A 20 -1.74 12.81 -10.74
N GLU A 21 -3.05 12.96 -10.98
CA GLU A 21 -3.72 14.27 -10.99
C GLU A 21 -4.03 14.74 -9.56
N MET A 22 -4.09 13.79 -8.62
CA MET A 22 -4.35 14.04 -7.20
C MET A 22 -3.06 14.39 -6.45
N ASP A 23 -1.94 13.71 -6.75
CA ASP A 23 -0.66 14.02 -6.11
C ASP A 23 0.27 14.91 -6.94
N LYS A 24 0.34 16.18 -6.52
CA LYS A 24 1.14 17.22 -7.19
C LYS A 24 2.65 16.98 -7.13
N ASP A 25 3.18 16.24 -6.16
CA ASP A 25 4.62 15.93 -6.10
C ASP A 25 4.98 14.63 -6.82
N GLY A 26 3.99 13.81 -7.16
CA GLY A 26 4.12 12.61 -7.98
C GLY A 26 3.94 11.33 -7.17
N ILE A 27 4.21 10.21 -7.81
CA ILE A 27 3.99 8.88 -7.22
C ILE A 27 5.33 8.29 -6.81
N ASP A 28 5.35 7.70 -5.62
CA ASP A 28 6.43 6.85 -5.14
C ASP A 28 6.14 5.38 -5.47
N VAL A 29 7.14 4.64 -5.95
CA VAL A 29 7.04 3.21 -6.24
C VAL A 29 8.17 2.46 -5.55
N TYR A 30 7.79 1.46 -4.77
CA TYR A 30 8.69 0.58 -4.04
C TYR A 30 8.46 -0.88 -4.46
N PHE A 31 9.52 -1.67 -4.41
CA PHE A 31 9.44 -3.12 -4.61
C PHE A 31 9.89 -3.81 -3.32
N THR A 32 9.18 -4.86 -2.91
CA THR A 32 9.53 -5.62 -1.71
C THR A 32 10.90 -6.28 -1.82
N ILE A 33 11.23 -6.78 -3.02
CA ILE A 33 12.45 -7.56 -3.30
C ILE A 33 13.65 -6.71 -3.76
N SER A 34 13.53 -5.39 -3.82
CA SER A 34 14.59 -4.52 -4.36
C SER A 34 14.71 -3.21 -3.60
N GLU A 35 15.93 -2.85 -3.19
CA GLU A 35 16.22 -1.53 -2.62
C GLU A 35 15.97 -0.38 -3.62
N ALA A 36 15.97 -0.69 -4.92
CA ALA A 36 15.60 0.27 -5.95
C ALA A 36 14.14 0.73 -5.73
N HIS A 37 13.98 2.04 -5.66
CA HIS A 37 12.68 2.68 -5.56
C HIS A 37 12.68 3.95 -6.39
N GLN A 38 11.50 4.45 -6.72
CA GLN A 38 11.32 5.72 -7.41
C GLN A 38 10.53 6.64 -6.50
N LYS A 39 10.99 7.87 -6.28
CA LYS A 39 10.24 8.88 -5.51
C LYS A 39 9.78 10.03 -6.41
N LYS A 40 8.61 10.60 -6.13
CA LYS A 40 8.07 11.84 -6.72
C LYS A 40 8.05 11.81 -8.26
N VAL A 41 7.64 10.68 -8.83
CA VAL A 41 7.60 10.51 -10.29
C VAL A 41 6.24 10.94 -10.84
N LYS A 42 6.25 11.96 -11.70
CA LYS A 42 5.04 12.50 -12.34
C LYS A 42 4.66 11.84 -13.66
N LYS A 43 5.62 11.17 -14.31
CA LYS A 43 5.42 10.54 -15.62
C LYS A 43 5.02 9.07 -15.45
N THR A 44 3.74 8.76 -15.64
CA THR A 44 3.22 7.39 -15.58
C THR A 44 3.96 6.43 -16.52
N SER A 45 4.35 6.87 -17.72
CA SER A 45 5.12 6.04 -18.66
C SER A 45 6.46 5.57 -18.10
N LYS A 46 7.15 6.40 -17.30
CA LYS A 46 8.41 6.01 -16.63
C LYS A 46 8.16 4.94 -15.57
N LEU A 47 7.06 5.07 -14.83
CA LEU A 47 6.68 4.10 -13.80
C LEU A 47 6.24 2.77 -14.42
N HIS A 48 5.41 2.80 -15.46
CA HIS A 48 5.01 1.63 -16.23
C HIS A 48 6.22 0.80 -16.65
N SER A 49 7.20 1.40 -17.33
CA SER A 49 8.39 0.67 -17.78
C SER A 49 9.18 0.05 -16.62
N LYS A 50 9.24 0.72 -15.46
CA LYS A 50 9.95 0.21 -14.27
C LYS A 50 9.21 -0.94 -13.61
N VAL A 51 7.90 -0.83 -13.42
CA VAL A 51 7.06 -1.89 -12.87
C VAL A 51 7.07 -3.10 -13.79
N HIS A 52 6.85 -2.89 -15.09
CA HIS A 52 6.92 -3.95 -16.09
C HIS A 52 8.26 -4.71 -16.05
N HIS A 53 9.39 -3.99 -16.00
CA HIS A 53 10.70 -4.63 -15.88
C HIS A 53 10.85 -5.44 -14.59
N HIS A 54 10.51 -4.88 -13.43
CA HIS A 54 10.65 -5.59 -12.15
C HIS A 54 9.74 -6.79 -12.03
N VAL A 55 8.50 -6.68 -12.49
CA VAL A 55 7.49 -7.74 -12.40
C VAL A 55 7.84 -8.91 -13.32
N GLN A 56 8.44 -8.65 -14.50
CA GLN A 56 8.89 -9.71 -15.40
C GLN A 56 10.13 -10.47 -14.93
N HIS A 57 11.01 -9.82 -14.16
CA HIS A 57 12.31 -10.40 -13.77
C HIS A 57 12.36 -10.83 -12.28
N GLY A 58 11.35 -10.48 -11.48
CA GLY A 58 11.25 -10.83 -10.07
C GLY A 58 10.90 -12.30 -9.85
N HIS A 59 11.89 -13.09 -9.44
CA HIS A 59 11.71 -14.51 -9.09
C HIS A 59 12.31 -14.79 -7.71
N SER A 60 11.72 -14.19 -6.67
CA SER A 60 12.14 -14.46 -5.30
C SER A 60 10.96 -14.52 -4.36
N THR A 61 11.23 -15.10 -3.19
CA THR A 61 10.36 -14.98 -2.03
C THR A 61 10.31 -13.50 -1.59
N THR A 62 9.20 -13.13 -0.94
CA THR A 62 8.88 -11.74 -0.60
C THR A 62 8.65 -11.62 0.91
N ASP A 63 9.38 -10.70 1.53
CA ASP A 63 9.11 -10.23 2.89
C ASP A 63 8.51 -8.81 2.84
N ILE A 64 7.20 -8.71 3.02
CA ILE A 64 6.51 -7.42 3.04
C ILE A 64 6.82 -6.62 4.31
N ASN A 65 7.13 -7.31 5.43
CA ASN A 65 7.32 -6.70 6.73
C ASN A 65 8.45 -5.67 6.67
N ILE A 66 9.58 -6.04 6.06
CA ILE A 66 10.76 -5.17 5.93
C ILE A 66 10.40 -3.88 5.18
N ARG A 67 9.79 -4.00 4.00
CA ARG A 67 9.49 -2.83 3.16
C ARG A 67 8.41 -1.96 3.79
N LEU A 68 7.35 -2.56 4.28
CA LEU A 68 6.24 -1.83 4.90
C LEU A 68 6.69 -1.11 6.17
N THR A 69 7.50 -1.77 7.02
CA THR A 69 8.12 -1.14 8.20
C THR A 69 8.90 0.11 7.80
N ARG A 70 9.83 0.00 6.83
CA ARG A 70 10.66 1.14 6.42
C ARG A 70 9.84 2.33 5.93
N ILE A 71 8.83 2.09 5.09
CA ILE A 71 7.97 3.15 4.55
C ILE A 71 7.19 3.83 5.69
N LEU A 72 6.58 3.05 6.58
CA LEU A 72 5.79 3.58 7.68
C LEU A 72 6.66 4.29 8.73
N GLU A 73 7.85 3.79 9.05
CA GLU A 73 8.77 4.46 9.99
C GLU A 73 9.30 5.78 9.43
N GLU A 74 9.65 5.85 8.14
CA GLU A 74 10.05 7.10 7.48
C GLU A 74 8.92 8.14 7.59
N TYR A 75 7.68 7.71 7.31
CA TYR A 75 6.51 8.59 7.39
C TYR A 75 6.20 9.06 8.82
N LYS A 76 6.22 8.15 9.80
CA LYS A 76 5.98 8.48 11.22
C LYS A 76 7.02 9.47 11.75
N SER A 77 8.29 9.29 11.41
CA SER A 77 9.35 10.24 11.78
C SER A 77 9.06 11.65 11.21
N ASN A 78 8.56 11.72 9.97
CA ASN A 78 8.16 12.99 9.37
C ASN A 78 6.93 13.60 10.07
N LEU A 79 6.00 12.80 10.62
CA LEU A 79 4.83 13.30 11.36
C LEU A 79 5.20 13.97 12.69
N GLU A 80 6.28 13.52 13.32
CA GLU A 80 6.80 14.03 14.59
C GLU A 80 7.70 15.26 14.41
N THR A 81 8.17 15.48 13.18
CA THR A 81 9.06 16.59 12.86
C THR A 81 8.36 17.93 13.15
N PRO A 82 8.99 18.83 13.93
CA PRO A 82 8.38 20.11 14.28
C PRO A 82 8.06 20.97 13.05
N ARG A 83 6.93 21.67 13.10
CA ARG A 83 6.44 22.53 12.01
C ARG A 83 7.41 23.61 11.56
N TRP A 84 8.29 24.07 12.46
CA TRP A 84 9.30 25.08 12.15
C TRP A 84 10.47 24.52 11.33
N TYR A 85 10.67 23.19 11.36
CA TYR A 85 11.70 22.50 10.56
C TYR A 85 11.15 22.07 9.20
N GLN A 86 9.92 21.55 9.16
CA GLN A 86 9.28 21.10 7.92
C GLN A 86 7.75 21.28 7.96
N ALA A 87 7.16 21.53 6.80
CA ALA A 87 5.70 21.51 6.66
C ALA A 87 5.12 20.14 7.08
N ARG A 88 3.88 20.14 7.59
CA ARG A 88 3.21 18.89 7.97
C ARG A 88 3.16 17.93 6.77
N PRO A 89 3.48 16.64 6.96
CA PRO A 89 3.32 15.64 5.91
C PRO A 89 1.87 15.58 5.44
N LYS A 90 1.68 15.41 4.12
CA LYS A 90 0.39 15.06 3.54
C LYS A 90 -0.06 13.68 4.07
N PRO A 91 -1.36 13.38 4.14
CA PRO A 91 -1.84 12.01 4.34
C PRO A 91 -1.18 11.01 3.39
N LEU A 92 -0.93 9.79 3.86
CA LEU A 92 -0.26 8.74 3.11
C LEU A 92 -1.28 7.69 2.63
N SER A 93 -1.35 7.45 1.33
CA SER A 93 -2.10 6.33 0.74
C SER A 93 -1.12 5.31 0.16
N LEU A 94 -1.11 4.10 0.70
CA LEU A 94 -0.28 2.98 0.24
C LEU A 94 -1.12 1.96 -0.53
N TYR A 95 -0.87 1.82 -1.83
CA TYR A 95 -1.47 0.78 -2.66
C TYR A 95 -0.49 -0.39 -2.81
N ILE A 96 -0.82 -1.53 -2.24
CA ILE A 96 0.02 -2.72 -2.18
C ILE A 96 -0.54 -3.77 -3.14
N LEU A 97 0.11 -3.93 -4.30
CA LEU A 97 -0.26 -4.95 -5.28
C LEU A 97 0.41 -6.27 -4.91
N THR A 98 -0.38 -7.29 -4.52
CA THR A 98 0.15 -8.55 -3.99
C THR A 98 -0.77 -9.74 -4.30
N ASP A 99 -0.22 -10.94 -4.36
CA ASP A 99 -1.00 -12.19 -4.32
C ASP A 99 -1.17 -12.71 -2.88
N GLY A 100 -0.68 -11.96 -1.90
CA GLY A 100 -0.72 -12.32 -0.48
C GLY A 100 0.23 -13.47 -0.11
N MET A 101 1.06 -13.98 -1.04
CA MET A 101 1.95 -15.13 -0.81
C MET A 101 3.35 -14.67 -0.42
N TRP A 102 3.56 -14.49 0.88
CA TRP A 102 4.83 -14.06 1.47
C TRP A 102 5.60 -15.21 2.10
N GLU A 103 6.85 -14.93 2.51
CA GLU A 103 7.69 -15.88 3.23
C GLU A 103 7.04 -16.43 4.50
N LYS A 104 7.51 -17.61 4.93
CA LYS A 104 7.07 -18.20 6.19
C LYS A 104 7.35 -17.21 7.34
N ASP A 105 6.38 -17.06 8.23
CA ASP A 105 6.42 -16.13 9.38
C ASP A 105 6.46 -14.62 9.01
N CYS A 106 6.40 -14.28 7.72
CA CYS A 106 6.25 -12.91 7.26
C CYS A 106 4.80 -12.44 7.44
N THR A 107 4.63 -11.27 8.05
CA THR A 107 3.32 -10.65 8.27
C THR A 107 3.41 -9.12 8.19
N ALA A 108 2.33 -8.49 7.70
CA ALA A 108 2.16 -7.04 7.70
C ALA A 108 1.60 -6.51 9.04
N VAL A 109 1.22 -7.39 9.98
CA VAL A 109 0.57 -7.05 11.26
C VAL A 109 1.40 -6.05 12.07
N GLY A 110 2.65 -6.39 12.42
CA GLY A 110 3.49 -5.53 13.27
C GLY A 110 3.69 -4.11 12.73
N PRO A 111 4.03 -3.91 11.45
CA PRO A 111 4.10 -2.59 10.84
C PRO A 111 2.79 -1.80 10.94
N ILE A 112 1.64 -2.45 10.68
CA ILE A 112 0.31 -1.84 10.73
C ILE A 112 -0.05 -1.45 12.17
N GLU A 113 0.10 -2.37 13.12
CA GLU A 113 -0.14 -2.12 14.56
C GLU A 113 0.70 -0.96 15.10
N ASN A 114 1.96 -0.88 14.68
CA ASN A 114 2.84 0.22 15.07
C ASN A 114 2.38 1.55 14.43
N ALA A 115 1.90 1.53 13.18
CA ALA A 115 1.32 2.72 12.57
C ALA A 115 0.05 3.19 13.30
N VAL A 116 -0.89 2.29 13.61
CA VAL A 116 -2.11 2.61 14.36
C VAL A 116 -1.77 3.24 15.72
N ARG A 117 -0.91 2.59 16.51
CA ARG A 117 -0.47 3.12 17.81
C ARG A 117 0.12 4.52 17.70
N LYS A 118 0.95 4.77 16.69
CA LYS A 118 1.53 6.11 16.49
C LYS A 118 0.46 7.15 16.13
N LEU A 119 -0.54 6.80 15.32
CA LEU A 119 -1.65 7.71 15.02
C LEU A 119 -2.45 8.06 16.28
N GLU A 120 -2.66 7.10 17.17
CA GLU A 120 -3.31 7.32 18.47
C GLU A 120 -2.49 8.25 19.37
N ASP A 121 -1.20 7.97 19.56
CA ASP A 121 -0.29 8.77 20.38
C ASP A 121 -0.26 10.24 19.92
N LEU A 122 -0.24 10.45 18.60
CA LEU A 122 -0.21 11.77 17.98
C LEU A 122 -1.61 12.38 17.79
N ARG A 123 -2.68 11.70 18.21
CA ARG A 123 -4.09 12.09 18.03
C ARG A 123 -4.40 12.51 16.60
N LYS A 124 -3.96 11.71 15.63
CA LYS A 124 -4.22 11.91 14.21
C LYS A 124 -5.58 11.35 13.81
N ASP A 125 -6.10 11.85 12.70
CA ASP A 125 -7.28 11.32 12.04
C ASP A 125 -6.98 9.96 11.39
N ASP A 126 -7.99 9.10 11.26
CA ASP A 126 -7.87 7.79 10.60
C ASP A 126 -7.41 7.92 9.14
N SER A 127 -7.83 9.00 8.46
CA SER A 127 -7.43 9.28 7.08
C SER A 127 -5.95 9.68 6.91
N GLN A 128 -5.18 9.80 8.00
CA GLN A 128 -3.77 10.20 7.93
C GLN A 128 -2.90 9.13 7.24
N ILE A 129 -3.24 7.85 7.41
CA ILE A 129 -2.60 6.71 6.74
C ILE A 129 -3.71 5.79 6.26
N GLY A 130 -3.73 5.46 4.97
CA GLY A 130 -4.58 4.41 4.40
C GLY A 130 -3.73 3.36 3.69
N ILE A 131 -4.01 2.09 3.94
CA ILE A 131 -3.28 0.94 3.38
C ILE A 131 -4.28 0.09 2.59
N GLN A 132 -4.20 0.14 1.26
CA GLN A 132 -4.99 -0.71 0.39
C GLN A 132 -4.17 -1.91 -0.06
N PHE A 133 -4.62 -3.11 0.26
CA PHE A 133 -4.17 -4.32 -0.42
C PHE A 133 -5.01 -4.54 -1.69
N ILE A 134 -4.33 -4.73 -2.82
CA ILE A 134 -4.96 -5.08 -4.10
C ILE A 134 -4.54 -6.50 -4.45
N SER A 135 -5.48 -7.44 -4.35
CA SER A 135 -5.16 -8.87 -4.42
C SER A 135 -5.16 -9.40 -5.86
N PHE A 136 -4.13 -10.17 -6.22
CA PHE A 136 -4.01 -10.82 -7.53
C PHE A 136 -4.02 -12.34 -7.40
N GLY A 137 -4.80 -13.00 -8.26
CA GLY A 137 -4.92 -14.46 -8.25
C GLY A 137 -5.94 -14.97 -7.23
N ALA A 138 -5.96 -16.29 -7.04
CA ALA A 138 -6.98 -16.99 -6.25
C ALA A 138 -6.40 -17.93 -5.19
N ASP A 139 -5.14 -17.71 -4.76
CA ASP A 139 -4.54 -18.55 -3.73
C ASP A 139 -5.26 -18.34 -2.40
N SER A 140 -5.84 -19.43 -1.87
CA SER A 140 -6.64 -19.35 -0.64
C SER A 140 -5.85 -18.92 0.59
N GLY A 141 -4.55 -19.22 0.66
CA GLY A 141 -3.69 -18.81 1.77
C GLY A 141 -3.37 -17.32 1.70
N GLY A 142 -3.03 -16.83 0.51
CA GLY A 142 -2.83 -15.41 0.25
C GLY A 142 -4.09 -14.59 0.54
N LEU A 143 -5.25 -14.99 0.01
CA LEU A 143 -6.52 -14.30 0.22
C LEU A 143 -6.96 -14.29 1.69
N LYS A 144 -6.83 -15.42 2.40
CA LYS A 144 -7.11 -15.47 3.85
C LYS A 144 -6.22 -14.53 4.65
N ARG A 145 -4.94 -14.43 4.27
CA ARG A 145 -4.00 -13.51 4.92
C ARG A 145 -4.41 -12.06 4.72
N LEU A 146 -4.80 -11.67 3.50
CA LEU A 146 -5.23 -10.29 3.23
C LEU A 146 -6.54 -9.98 3.96
N LYS A 147 -7.51 -10.90 3.96
CA LYS A 147 -8.74 -10.76 4.72
C LYS A 147 -8.50 -10.59 6.22
N TYR A 148 -7.56 -11.34 6.80
CA TYR A 148 -7.20 -11.17 8.21
C TYR A 148 -6.64 -9.77 8.52
N LEU A 149 -5.87 -9.17 7.58
CA LEU A 149 -5.33 -7.83 7.75
C LEU A 149 -6.39 -6.73 7.66
N ASP A 150 -7.46 -7.00 6.92
CA ASP A 150 -8.61 -6.12 6.70
C ASP A 150 -9.59 -6.20 7.88
N ASP A 151 -10.16 -7.39 8.12
CA ASP A 151 -11.33 -7.55 8.99
C ASP A 151 -10.99 -7.93 10.44
N GLU A 152 -9.81 -8.53 10.67
CA GLU A 152 -9.55 -9.31 11.90
C GLU A 152 -8.47 -8.72 12.83
N LEU A 153 -7.83 -7.60 12.46
CA LEU A 153 -6.78 -7.01 13.30
C LEU A 153 -7.30 -6.33 14.57
N ASN A 154 -8.57 -5.92 14.62
CA ASN A 154 -9.21 -5.35 15.82
C ASN A 154 -8.41 -4.19 16.47
N LEU A 155 -7.81 -3.30 15.67
CA LEU A 155 -6.89 -2.25 16.15
C LEU A 155 -7.55 -0.95 16.60
N GLY A 156 -8.89 -0.90 16.68
CA GLY A 156 -9.64 0.30 17.06
C GLY A 156 -9.65 1.42 16.00
N ARG A 157 -8.79 1.33 14.98
CA ARG A 157 -8.82 2.16 13.77
C ARG A 157 -8.85 1.26 12.54
N ASP A 158 -9.71 1.63 11.62
CA ASP A 158 -9.78 1.00 10.32
C ASP A 158 -8.99 1.85 9.31
N ILE A 159 -7.79 1.38 8.99
CA ILE A 159 -6.86 2.03 8.05
C ILE A 159 -6.40 1.06 6.96
N VAL A 160 -6.96 -0.15 6.92
CA VAL A 160 -6.55 -1.23 6.02
C VAL A 160 -7.79 -1.70 5.29
N ASP A 161 -7.75 -1.79 3.96
CA ASP A 161 -8.80 -2.41 3.16
C ASP A 161 -8.19 -3.34 2.12
N THR A 162 -8.95 -4.33 1.68
CA THR A 162 -8.58 -5.24 0.59
C THR A 162 -9.59 -5.21 -0.54
N GLU A 163 -9.11 -5.15 -1.78
CA GLU A 163 -9.95 -5.28 -2.97
C GLU A 163 -9.27 -6.15 -4.03
N PRO A 164 -9.97 -7.10 -4.67
CA PRO A 164 -9.38 -7.88 -5.76
C PRO A 164 -9.10 -7.01 -6.97
N CYS A 165 -8.04 -7.35 -7.73
CA CYS A 165 -7.54 -6.57 -8.86
C CYS A 165 -8.54 -6.37 -10.03
N ASP A 166 -9.59 -7.19 -10.08
CA ASP A 166 -10.73 -7.13 -11.01
C ASP A 166 -12.01 -6.60 -10.34
N GLY A 167 -11.89 -6.10 -9.11
CA GLY A 167 -12.96 -5.50 -8.32
C GLY A 167 -13.22 -4.03 -8.62
N ASN A 168 -13.79 -3.32 -7.64
CA ASN A 168 -14.20 -1.93 -7.80
C ASN A 168 -13.01 -0.98 -7.70
N VAL A 169 -12.71 -0.26 -8.80
CA VAL A 169 -11.59 0.71 -8.86
C VAL A 169 -11.72 1.84 -7.84
N TYR A 170 -12.93 2.29 -7.52
CA TYR A 170 -13.11 3.32 -6.49
C TYR A 170 -12.83 2.76 -5.10
N LYS A 171 -13.22 1.50 -4.83
CA LYS A 171 -12.85 0.83 -3.57
C LYS A 171 -11.33 0.68 -3.46
N MET A 172 -10.65 0.22 -4.52
CA MET A 172 -9.18 0.18 -4.56
C MET A 172 -8.50 1.53 -4.26
N LEU A 173 -9.15 2.66 -4.54
CA LEU A 173 -8.59 3.99 -4.34
C LEU A 173 -8.98 4.61 -3.00
N LEU A 174 -10.16 4.30 -2.48
CA LEU A 174 -10.81 5.05 -1.41
C LEU A 174 -11.22 4.21 -0.21
N GLY A 175 -11.14 2.88 -0.26
CA GLY A 175 -11.58 1.99 0.82
C GLY A 175 -11.01 2.40 2.19
N PRO A 176 -9.67 2.50 2.35
CA PRO A 176 -9.04 2.87 3.61
C PRO A 176 -9.24 4.33 4.02
N ILE A 177 -9.80 5.17 3.13
CA ILE A 177 -9.88 6.62 3.32
C ILE A 177 -11.32 7.06 3.60
N SER A 178 -12.30 6.31 3.09
CA SER A 178 -13.69 6.71 3.10
C SER A 178 -14.59 5.53 3.44
N LYS A 179 -15.21 5.61 4.62
CA LYS A 179 -16.15 4.60 5.14
C LYS A 179 -17.36 4.34 4.23
N SER A 180 -17.68 5.22 3.28
CA SER A 180 -18.76 4.97 2.32
C SER A 180 -18.38 3.98 1.21
N TYR A 181 -17.09 3.68 1.06
CA TYR A 181 -16.55 2.72 0.10
C TYR A 181 -16.02 1.45 0.78
N ASP A 182 -16.08 1.40 2.11
CA ASP A 182 -15.86 0.18 2.89
C ASP A 182 -17.16 -0.64 2.90
N ASN A 183 -17.04 -1.93 2.59
CA ASN A 183 -18.19 -2.84 2.48
C ASN A 183 -18.71 -3.30 3.86
N HIS A 184 -18.11 -2.84 4.95
CA HIS A 184 -18.54 -3.11 6.32
C HIS A 184 -19.52 -2.03 6.82
N THR A 185 -20.78 -2.13 6.39
CA THR A 185 -21.92 -1.51 7.09
C THR A 185 -22.84 -2.56 7.69
#